data_AF-A0A2V8AZY3-F1
#
_entry.id   AF-A0A2V8AZY3-F1
#
_cell.length_a   1.000
_cell.length_b   1.000
_cell.length_c   1.000
_cell.angle_alpha   90.00
_cell.angle_beta   90.00
_cell.angle_gamma   90.00
#
_symmetry.space_group_name_H-M   'P 1'
#
loop_
_entity.id
_entity.type
_entity.pdbx_description
1 polymer ?
#
loop_
_entity_poly.entity_id
_entity_poly.type
_entity_poly.pdbx_seq_one_letter_code
_entity_poly.pdbx_strand_id
1 'polypeptide(L)'
;MPRFVTDSRPTSAIAEFYREEFNKHRRCLEQQRPYYSESAITDVEAALTKIMAQLEHLLTQDDAPQLVSSLLKKFDVVTGLSAWSDPKQTH
;
A
#
# COMPACT_ATOMS: atom_id res chain seq x y z
N MET A 1 -26.42 -18.10 16.50
CA MET A 1 -25.05 -17.59 16.27
C MET A 1 -25.15 -16.07 16.20
N PRO A 2 -24.54 -15.31 17.13
CA PRO A 2 -24.73 -13.87 17.20
C PRO A 2 -23.98 -13.16 16.07
N ARG A 3 -24.56 -12.05 15.64
CA ARG A 3 -24.21 -11.24 14.49
C ARG A 3 -22.80 -10.65 14.62
N PHE A 4 -22.04 -10.68 13.54
CA PHE A 4 -20.82 -9.89 13.40
C PHE A 4 -21.19 -8.41 13.51
N VAL A 5 -20.91 -7.83 14.66
CA VAL A 5 -20.95 -6.38 14.84
C VAL A 5 -19.64 -5.90 14.26
N THR A 6 -19.64 -5.55 12.98
CA THR A 6 -18.55 -4.76 12.41
C THR A 6 -18.62 -3.42 13.14
N ASP A 7 -17.75 -3.22 14.13
CA ASP A 7 -17.45 -1.91 14.71
C ASP A 7 -16.77 -1.09 13.60
N SER A 8 -17.55 -0.66 12.60
CA SER A 8 -17.08 0.15 11.50
C SER A 8 -16.98 1.60 11.98
N ARG A 9 -16.00 1.85 12.85
CA ARG A 9 -15.45 3.20 12.96
C ARG A 9 -14.96 3.61 11.57
N PRO A 10 -15.26 4.83 11.09
CA PRO A 10 -14.84 5.30 9.75
C PRO A 10 -13.33 5.17 9.52
N THR A 11 -12.55 5.26 10.59
CA THR A 11 -11.10 5.05 10.60
C THR A 11 -10.68 3.61 10.26
N SER A 12 -11.51 2.60 10.54
CA SER A 12 -11.23 1.20 10.20
C SER A 12 -11.32 0.95 8.70
N ALA A 13 -12.31 1.53 8.01
CA ALA A 13 -12.53 1.29 6.58
C ALA A 13 -11.44 1.95 5.73
N ILE A 14 -11.01 3.16 6.09
CA ILE A 14 -9.93 3.85 5.36
C ILE A 14 -8.55 3.19 5.63
N ALA A 15 -8.33 2.70 6.86
CA ALA A 15 -7.13 1.93 7.19
C ALA A 15 -7.06 0.62 6.41
N GLU A 16 -8.18 -0.09 6.28
CA GLU A 16 -8.28 -1.31 5.49
C GLU A 16 -7.98 -1.03 4.01
N PHE A 17 -8.59 0.01 3.43
CA PHE A 17 -8.29 0.44 2.06
C PHE A 17 -6.79 0.67 1.84
N TYR A 18 -6.15 1.52 2.65
CA TYR A 18 -4.72 1.79 2.47
C TYR A 18 -3.85 0.56 2.71
N ARG A 19 -4.23 -0.31 3.67
CA ARG A 19 -3.54 -1.58 3.93
C ARG A 19 -3.63 -2.50 2.72
N GLU A 20 -4.76 -2.56 2.03
CA GLU A 20 -4.91 -3.31 0.80
C GLU A 20 -4.04 -2.74 -0.32
N GLU A 21 -4.04 -1.42 -0.51
CA GLU A 21 -3.22 -0.75 -1.53
C GLU A 21 -1.72 -1.04 -1.35
N PHE A 22 -1.18 -0.90 -0.13
CA PHE A 22 0.22 -1.26 0.15
C PHE A 22 0.52 -2.75 -0.09
N ASN A 23 -0.44 -3.64 0.19
CA ASN A 23 -0.29 -5.06 -0.11
C ASN A 23 -0.24 -5.34 -1.61
N LYS A 24 -0.96 -4.59 -2.44
CA LYS A 24 -0.87 -4.71 -3.90
C LYS A 24 0.53 -4.34 -4.40
N HIS A 25 1.10 -3.24 -3.89
CA HIS A 25 2.49 -2.86 -4.21
C HIS A 25 3.49 -3.95 -3.80
N ARG A 26 3.33 -4.53 -2.59
CA ARG A 26 4.19 -5.64 -2.12
C ARG A 26 4.12 -6.86 -3.03
N ARG A 27 2.93 -7.26 -3.47
CA ARG A 27 2.73 -8.39 -4.40
C ARG A 27 3.36 -8.11 -5.77
N CYS A 28 3.22 -6.88 -6.26
CA CYS A 28 3.81 -6.45 -7.53
C CYS A 28 5.34 -6.48 -7.46
N LEU A 29 5.92 -5.97 -6.36
CA LEU A 29 7.36 -6.01 -6.12
C LEU A 29 7.89 -7.45 -6.14
N GLU A 30 7.18 -8.38 -5.48
CA GLU A 30 7.59 -9.79 -5.44
C GLU A 30 7.54 -10.46 -6.82
N GLN A 31 6.54 -10.13 -7.64
CA GLN A 31 6.47 -10.59 -9.02
C GLN A 31 7.58 -10.01 -9.90
N GLN A 32 7.99 -8.78 -9.63
CA GLN A 32 9.05 -8.09 -10.36
C GLN A 32 10.44 -8.31 -9.77
N ARG A 33 10.58 -9.10 -8.68
CA ARG A 33 11.85 -9.37 -8.00
C ARG A 33 13.01 -9.69 -8.94
N PRO A 34 12.84 -10.49 -10.03
CA PRO A 34 13.93 -10.79 -10.97
C PRO A 34 14.50 -9.58 -11.73
N TYR A 35 13.78 -8.45 -11.77
CA TYR A 35 14.17 -7.24 -12.50
C TYR A 35 14.87 -6.19 -11.62
N TYR A 36 14.94 -6.41 -10.31
CA TYR A 36 15.57 -5.52 -9.35
C TYR A 36 16.81 -6.16 -8.74
N SER A 37 17.70 -5.32 -8.20
CA SER A 37 18.75 -5.83 -7.31
C SER A 37 18.14 -6.27 -5.98
N GLU A 38 18.75 -7.27 -5.35
CA GLU A 38 18.34 -7.73 -4.00
C GLU A 38 18.36 -6.59 -2.97
N SER A 39 19.29 -5.64 -3.10
CA SER A 39 19.33 -4.45 -2.23
C SER A 39 18.11 -3.55 -2.43
N ALA A 40 17.71 -3.30 -3.69
CA ALA A 40 16.54 -2.49 -3.99
C ALA A 40 15.25 -3.16 -3.47
N ILE A 41 15.15 -4.49 -3.62
CA ILE A 41 14.02 -5.25 -3.07
C ILE A 41 13.99 -5.15 -1.55
N THR A 42 15.13 -5.38 -0.89
CA THR A 42 15.24 -5.30 0.56
C THR A 42 14.85 -3.92 1.10
N ASP A 43 15.32 -2.84 0.46
CA ASP A 43 15.03 -1.47 0.86
C ASP A 43 13.53 -1.14 0.73
N VAL A 44 12.91 -1.54 -0.38
CA VAL A 44 11.48 -1.28 -0.64
C VAL A 44 10.59 -2.13 0.26
N GLU A 45 10.93 -3.41 0.48
CA GLU A 45 10.23 -4.28 1.43
C GLU A 45 10.30 -3.71 2.86
N ALA A 46 11.48 -3.29 3.31
CA ALA A 46 11.65 -2.68 4.63
C ALA A 46 10.80 -1.40 4.79
N ALA A 47 10.76 -0.56 3.74
CA ALA A 47 9.92 0.63 3.72
C ALA A 47 8.42 0.29 3.79
N LEU A 48 7.96 -0.70 3.02
CA LEU A 48 6.57 -1.19 3.06
C LEU A 48 6.21 -1.73 4.43
N THR A 49 7.06 -2.57 5.03
CA THR A 49 6.86 -3.12 6.37
C THR A 49 6.73 -2.01 7.41
N LYS A 50 7.61 -1.01 7.37
CA LYS A 50 7.57 0.12 8.29
C LYS A 50 6.26 0.91 8.19
N ILE A 51 5.82 1.21 6.96
CA ILE A 51 4.60 1.98 6.74
C ILE A 51 3.37 1.18 7.16
N MET A 52 3.32 -0.12 6.85
CA MET A 52 2.23 -0.98 7.31
C MET A 52 2.15 -1.05 8.85
N ALA A 53 3.29 -1.10 9.54
CA ALA A 53 3.33 -1.09 11.00
C ALA A 53 2.89 0.25 11.60
N GLN A 54 3.11 1.36 10.89
CA GLN A 54 2.77 2.72 11.34
C GLN A 54 1.44 3.22 10.79
N LEU A 55 0.74 2.45 9.94
CA LEU A 55 -0.41 2.92 9.18
C LEU A 55 -1.53 3.47 10.06
N GLU A 56 -1.86 2.78 11.14
CA GLU A 56 -2.92 3.24 12.06
C GLU A 56 -2.53 4.54 12.76
N HIS A 57 -1.25 4.70 13.12
CA HIS A 57 -0.75 5.95 13.68
C HIS A 57 -0.74 7.09 12.65
N LEU A 58 -0.31 6.82 11.42
CA LEU A 58 -0.35 7.80 10.33
C LEU A 58 -1.77 8.30 10.08
N LEU A 59 -2.78 7.42 10.23
CA LEU A 59 -4.19 7.77 10.06
C LEU A 59 -4.80 8.60 11.21
N THR A 60 -4.06 8.77 12.32
CA THR A 60 -4.46 9.69 13.40
C THR A 60 -4.00 11.13 13.18
N GLN A 61 -3.18 11.38 12.15
CA GLN A 61 -2.69 12.73 11.83
C GLN A 61 -3.73 13.53 11.05
N ASP A 62 -3.76 14.85 11.23
CA ASP A 62 -4.71 15.74 10.56
C ASP A 62 -4.57 15.73 9.02
N ASP A 63 -3.37 15.45 8.52
CA ASP A 63 -3.02 15.35 7.10
C ASP A 63 -2.85 13.90 6.61
N ALA A 64 -3.40 12.94 7.37
CA ALA A 64 -3.32 11.51 7.09
C ALA A 64 -3.63 11.12 5.64
N PRO A 65 -4.75 11.53 5.02
CA PRO A 65 -5.07 11.13 3.65
C PRO A 65 -4.02 11.61 2.64
N GLN A 66 -3.49 12.82 2.82
CA GLN A 66 -2.48 13.42 1.95
C GLN A 66 -1.14 12.70 2.09
N LEU A 67 -0.71 12.42 3.32
CA LEU A 67 0.52 11.69 3.60
C LEU A 67 0.49 10.28 3.04
N VAL A 68 -0.56 9.51 3.35
CA VAL A 68 -0.67 8.12 2.91
C VAL A 68 -0.82 8.03 1.39
N SER A 69 -1.56 8.95 0.77
CA SER A 69 -1.66 9.03 -0.69
C SER A 69 -0.32 9.41 -1.35
N SER A 70 0.48 10.28 -0.73
CA SER A 70 1.83 10.60 -1.20
C SER A 70 2.76 9.38 -1.12
N LEU A 71 2.67 8.60 -0.04
CA LEU A 71 3.42 7.36 0.11
C LEU A 71 3.04 6.33 -0.96
N LEU A 72 1.75 6.12 -1.23
CA LEU A 72 1.30 5.25 -2.31
C LEU A 72 1.85 5.67 -3.67
N LYS A 73 1.80 6.97 -4.00
CA LYS A 73 2.38 7.48 -5.26
C LYS A 73 3.88 7.19 -5.36
N LYS A 74 4.64 7.28 -4.26
CA LYS A 74 6.07 6.97 -4.26
C LYS A 74 6.33 5.49 -4.52
N PHE A 75 5.55 4.58 -3.91
CA PHE A 75 5.66 3.16 -4.23
C PHE A 75 5.22 2.86 -5.66
N ASP A 76 4.23 3.57 -6.18
CA ASP A 76 3.78 3.38 -7.55
C ASP A 76 4.85 3.72 -8.58
N VAL A 77 5.67 4.75 -8.34
CA VAL A 77 6.85 5.04 -9.18
C VAL A 77 7.83 3.88 -9.22
N VAL A 78 7.99 3.15 -8.11
CA VAL A 78 8.92 2.04 -8.00
C VAL A 78 8.32 0.75 -8.55
N THR A 79 7.08 0.41 -8.20
CA THR A 79 6.48 -0.87 -8.61
C THR A 79 5.76 -0.79 -9.96
N GLY A 80 5.47 0.40 -10.47
CA GLY A 80 4.67 0.61 -11.67
C GLY A 80 3.28 -0.01 -11.58
N LEU A 81 2.73 -0.15 -10.37
CA LEU A 81 1.52 -0.95 -10.15
C LEU A 81 0.34 -0.37 -10.91
N SER A 82 0.14 0.95 -10.90
CA SER A 82 -0.93 1.62 -11.63
C SER A 82 -0.83 1.36 -13.14
N ALA A 83 0.38 1.37 -13.71
CA ALA A 83 0.60 1.09 -15.12
C ALA A 83 0.34 -0.40 -15.49
N TRP A 84 0.59 -1.32 -14.55
CA TRP A 84 0.30 -2.75 -14.72
C TRP A 84 -1.17 -3.10 -14.44
N SER A 85 -1.86 -2.29 -13.64
CA SER A 85 -3.27 -2.49 -13.25
C SER A 85 -4.25 -1.90 -14.25
N ASP A 86 -3.80 -0.98 -15.10
CA ASP A 86 -4.65 -0.29 -16.06
C ASP A 86 -4.67 -1.04 -17.40
N PRO A 87 -5.73 -1.81 -17.73
CA PRO A 87 -5.80 -2.57 -18.97
C PRO A 87 -5.88 -1.70 -20.24
N LYS A 88 -5.83 -0.37 -20.11
CA LYS A 88 -5.93 0.59 -21.21
C LYS A 88 -4.59 1.09 -21.77
N GLN A 89 -3.45 0.63 -21.27
CA GLN A 89 -2.13 1.00 -21.80
C GLN A 89 -1.54 0.05 -22.84
N THR A 90 -2.35 -0.80 -23.48
CA THR A 90 -1.98 -1.41 -24.77
C THR A 90 -2.43 -0.50 -25.90
N HIS A 91 -1.49 0.28 -26.45
CA HIS A 91 -1.65 0.95 -27.73
C HIS A 91 -0.45 0.67 -28.63
#